data_AF-A0A401TNE1-F1
#
_entry.id   AF-A0A401TNE1-F1
#
_cell.length_a   1.000
_cell.length_b   1.000
_cell.length_c   1.000
_cell.angle_alpha   90.00
_cell.angle_beta   90.00
_cell.angle_gamma   90.00
#
_symmetry.space_group_name_H-M   'P 1'
#
loop_
_entity.id
_entity.type
_entity.pdbx_description
1 polymer ?
#
loop_
_entity_poly.entity_id
_entity_poly.type
_entity_poly.pdbx_seq_one_letter_code
_entity_poly.pdbx_strand_id
1 'polypeptide(L)' 'LPHALSLSLPPPFSQVYIYQLFRSLAYIHSQGVCHRDIKPQNLLVDPETAVLKLCDFGR' A
#
# COMPACT_ATOMS: atom_id res chain seq x y z
N LEU A 1 27.57 -5.27 -10.69
CA LEU A 1 26.17 -5.64 -10.98
C LEU A 1 25.44 -4.36 -11.33
N PRO A 2 25.02 -4.16 -12.59
CA PRO A 2 24.50 -2.88 -13.03
C PRO A 2 23.19 -2.61 -12.30
N HIS A 3 23.20 -1.56 -11.50
CA HIS A 3 22.07 -0.74 -11.11
C HIS A 3 20.83 -1.49 -10.62
N ALA A 4 20.67 -1.50 -9.30
CA ALA A 4 19.36 -1.48 -8.67
C ALA A 4 18.53 -0.38 -9.34
N LEU A 5 17.75 -0.75 -10.35
CA LEU A 5 16.73 0.10 -10.94
C LEU A 5 15.84 0.45 -9.75
N SER A 6 15.84 1.72 -9.34
CA SER A 6 14.78 2.22 -8.49
C SER A 6 13.50 1.96 -9.28
N LEU A 7 12.78 0.90 -8.95
CA LEU A 7 11.46 0.59 -9.49
C LEU A 7 10.49 1.61 -8.92
N SER A 8 10.66 2.88 -9.29
CA SER A 8 9.65 3.89 -9.10
C SER A 8 8.47 3.46 -9.95
N LEU A 9 7.39 3.06 -9.29
CA LEU A 9 6.13 2.80 -9.97
C LEU A 9 5.79 4.01 -10.85
N PRO A 10 5.34 3.79 -12.10
CA PRO A 10 4.93 4.90 -12.96
C PRO A 10 3.96 5.82 -12.20
N PRO A 11 4.02 7.15 -12.39
CA PRO A 11 3.22 8.10 -11.61
C PRO A 11 1.72 7.75 -11.48
N PRO A 12 1.04 7.24 -12.53
CA PRO A 12 -0.36 6.82 -12.42
C PRO A 12 -0.58 5.70 -11.40
N PHE A 13 0.28 4.67 -11.38
CA PHE A 13 0.18 3.56 -10.43
C PHE A 13 0.46 4.03 -9.01
N SER A 14 1.44 4.91 -8.82
CA SER A 14 1.77 5.48 -7.51
C SER A 14 0.58 6.23 -6.89
N GLN A 15 -0.12 7.05 -7.68
CA GLN A 15 -1.30 7.79 -7.20
C GLN A 15 -2.46 6.85 -6.85
N VAL A 16 -2.71 5.85 -7.70
CA VAL A 16 -3.77 4.85 -7.49
C VAL A 16 -3.56 4.06 -6.20
N TYR A 17 -2.33 3.62 -5.94
CA TYR A 17 -2.02 2.86 -4.71
C TYR A 17 -2.04 3.74 -3.46
N ILE A 18 -1.53 4.97 -3.52
CA ILE A 18 -1.57 5.91 -2.39
C ILE A 18 -3.03 6.23 -2.01
N TYR A 19 -3.90 6.43 -3.00
CA TYR A 19 -5.32 6.66 -2.75
C TYR A 19 -5.97 5.47 -2.02
N GLN A 20 -5.72 4.24 -2.50
CA GLN A 20 -6.28 3.03 -1.88
C GLN A 20 -5.73 2.78 -0.47
N LEU A 21 -4.45 3.05 -0.24
CA LEU A 21 -3.84 2.98 1.10
C LEU A 21 -4.52 3.95 2.06
N PHE A 22 -4.67 5.23 1.68
CA PHE A 22 -5.34 6.21 2.54
C PHE A 22 -6.81 5.92 2.76
N ARG A 23 -7.52 5.38 1.75
CA ARG A 23 -8.90 4.92 1.93
C ARG A 23 -8.98 3.79 2.96
N SER A 24 -8.05 2.83 2.91
CA SER A 24 -7.97 1.73 3.88
C SER A 24 -7.64 2.24 5.29
N LEU A 25 -6.69 3.18 5.41
CA LEU A 25 -6.34 3.83 6.68
C LEU A 25 -7.51 4.62 7.27
N ALA A 26 -8.21 5.40 6.46
CA ALA A 26 -9.38 6.16 6.90
C ALA A 26 -10.48 5.23 7.45
N TYR A 27 -10.72 4.11 6.78
CA TYR A 27 -11.67 3.10 7.25
C TYR A 27 -11.26 2.54 8.62
N ILE A 28 -10.03 2.08 8.79
CA ILE A 28 -9.62 1.42 10.04
C ILE A 28 -9.54 2.43 11.20
N HIS A 29 -9.13 3.67 10.92
CA HIS A 29 -9.13 4.74 11.90
C HIS A 29 -10.55 5.08 12.37
N SER A 30 -11.55 5.01 11.49
CA SER A 30 -12.96 5.16 11.88
C SER A 30 -13.45 4.06 12.82
N GLN A 31 -12.78 2.90 12.82
CA GLN A 31 -13.04 1.77 13.71
C GLN A 31 -12.17 1.80 14.98
N GLY A 32 -11.42 2.88 15.21
CA GLY A 32 -10.51 2.99 16.37
C GLY A 32 -9.25 2.11 16.26
N VAL A 33 -8.95 1.55 15.09
CA VAL A 33 -7.79 0.69 14.85
C VAL A 33 -6.67 1.50 14.22
N CYS A 34 -5.47 1.43 14.82
CA CYS A 34 -4.24 1.98 14.23
C CYS A 34 -3.36 0.85 13.72
N HIS A 35 -3.00 0.88 12.43
CA HIS A 35 -2.20 -0.19 11.81
C HIS A 35 -0.78 -0.29 12.38
N ARG A 36 -0.15 0.85 12.69
CA ARG A 36 1.21 1.01 13.30
C ARG A 36 2.41 0.45 12.52
N ASP A 37 2.22 -0.50 11.62
CA ASP A 37 3.30 -1.14 10.85
C ASP A 37 3.05 -1.00 9.34
N ILE A 38 3.09 0.23 8.83
CA ILE A 38 2.93 0.50 7.40
C ILE A 38 4.29 0.37 6.71
N LYS A 39 4.43 -0.70 5.93
CA LYS A 39 5.62 -1.02 5.14
C LYS A 39 5.20 -1.78 3.88
N PRO A 40 6.02 -1.81 2.80
CA PRO A 40 5.65 -2.48 1.55
C PRO A 40 5.24 -3.95 1.71
N GLN A 41 5.80 -4.67 2.68
CA GLN A 41 5.47 -6.07 2.96
C GLN A 41 4.02 -6.27 3.42
N ASN A 42 3.38 -5.22 3.95
CA ASN A 42 2.00 -5.24 4.45
C ASN A 42 1.00 -4.67 3.41
N LEU A 43 1.46 -4.43 2.18
CA LEU A 43 0.66 -3.94 1.06
C LEU A 43 0.60 -5.02 -0.02
N LEU A 44 -0.53 -5.72 -0.09
CA LEU A 44 -0.78 -6.70 -1.14
C LEU A 44 -1.25 -5.98 -2.39
N VAL A 45 -0.48 -6.07 -3.47
CA VAL A 45 -0.78 -5.41 -4.74
C VAL A 45 -1.01 -6.47 -5.80
N ASP A 46 -2.14 -6.34 -6.51
CA ASP A 46 -2.38 -7.03 -7.76
C ASP A 46 -2.00 -6.09 -8.91
N PRO A 47 -0.91 -6.37 -9.67
CA PRO A 47 -0.43 -5.50 -10.73
C PRO A 47 -1.31 -5.53 -11.99
N GLU A 48 -2.14 -6.56 -12.19
CA GLU A 48 -3.04 -6.65 -13.35
C GLU A 48 -4.28 -5.78 -13.13
N THR A 49 -4.82 -5.79 -11.91
CA THR A 49 -6.03 -5.03 -11.56
C THR A 49 -5.75 -3.68 -10.89
N ALA A 50 -4.49 -3.40 -10.55
CA ALA A 50 -4.06 -2.26 -9.74
C ALA A 50 -4.78 -2.15 -8.39
N VAL A 51 -5.21 -3.29 -7.82
CA VAL A 51 -5.86 -3.34 -6.50
C VAL A 51 -4.78 -3.44 -5.40
N LEU A 52 -4.90 -2.57 -4.40
CA LEU A 52 -4.10 -2.62 -3.17
C LEU A 52 -4.98 -3.01 -1.98
N LYS A 53 -4.50 -3.98 -1.19
CA LYS A 53 -5.10 -4.36 0.09
C LYS A 53 -4.09 -4.19 1.21
N LEU A 54 -4.53 -3.54 2.28
CA LEU A 54 -3.77 -3.45 3.52
C LEU A 54 -3.95 -4.75 4.32
N CYS A 55 -2.85 -5.38 4.75
CA CYS A 55 -2.87 -6.61 5.53
C CYS A 55 -1.93 -6.54 6.73
N ASP A 56 -1.99 -7.54 7.60
CA ASP A 56 -1.18 -7.64 8.82
C ASP A 56 -1.41 -6.44 9.78
N PHE A 57 -2.60 -6.45 10.40
CA PHE A 57 -3.04 -5.48 11.41
C PHE A 57 -2.34 -5.64 12.76
N GLY A 58 -1.22 -6.37 12.77
CA GLY A 58 -0.46 -6.73 13.96
C GLY A 58 -0.90 -8.06 14.58
N ARG A 59 -0.01 -8.56 15.44
CA ARG A 59 -0.40 -9.14 16.72
C ARG A 59 -0.82 -8.04 17.69
#